data_AF-A0A7J5B8K2-F1
#
_entry.id   AF-A0A7J5B8K2-F1
#
_cell.length_a   1.000
_cell.length_b   1.000
_cell.length_c   1.000
_cell.angle_alpha   90.00
_cell.angle_beta   90.00
_cell.angle_gamma   90.00
#
_symmetry.space_group_name_H-M   'P 1'
#
loop_
_entity.id
_entity.type
_entity.pdbx_description
1 polymer ?
#
loop_
_entity_poly.entity_id
_entity_poly.type
_entity_poly.pdbx_seq_one_letter_code
_entity_poly.pdbx_strand_id
1 'polypeptide(L)'
;MSRIPRPEEFPGIHARLRFYKVTAWITGILLLLLVVEMVLKYAFHLEIEMFGPFGFMALVQEGTVTAFNLSRWILIIHGWFYVVYLIASYLVWLKMRWELIWLLAMAGGGVVPFLSFITEHQMAKRAHRELAEAQLMWDARVEEDAKLAAVEDSLSAEQRAALDAEVDAEVKRRTDGE
;
A
#
# COMPACT_ATOMS: atom_id res chain seq x y z
N MET A 1 4.91 -17.17 -7.22
CA MET A 1 6.28 -17.05 -6.67
C MET A 1 6.44 -15.67 -6.03
N SER A 2 6.12 -15.54 -4.73
CA SER A 2 6.37 -14.31 -3.99
C SER A 2 7.86 -14.24 -3.65
N ARG A 3 8.57 -13.29 -4.24
CA ARG A 3 9.95 -13.01 -3.85
C ARG A 3 9.93 -12.45 -2.44
N ILE A 4 10.71 -13.05 -1.52
CA ILE A 4 10.90 -12.52 -0.18
C ILE A 4 11.55 -11.13 -0.31
N PRO A 5 10.93 -10.05 0.20
CA PRO A 5 11.53 -8.72 0.13
C PRO A 5 12.83 -8.70 0.94
N ARG A 6 13.88 -8.08 0.39
CA ARG A 6 15.17 -7.95 1.06
C ARG A 6 15.11 -6.86 2.15
N PRO A 7 15.94 -6.94 3.20
CA PRO A 7 15.91 -5.96 4.31
C PRO A 7 16.16 -4.52 3.85
N GLU A 8 17.04 -4.35 2.86
CA GLU A 8 17.34 -3.06 2.22
C GLU A 8 16.10 -2.38 1.60
N GLU A 9 15.08 -3.17 1.24
CA GLU A 9 13.88 -2.69 0.56
C GLU A 9 12.77 -2.26 1.53
N PHE A 10 12.88 -2.58 2.83
CA PHE A 10 11.84 -2.32 3.83
C PHE A 10 11.48 -0.84 3.97
N PRO A 11 12.43 0.11 4.11
CA PRO A 11 12.10 1.53 4.23
C PRO A 11 11.29 2.06 3.05
N GLY A 12 11.62 1.59 1.84
CA GLY A 12 10.91 1.94 0.62
C GLY A 12 9.48 1.39 0.56
N ILE A 13 9.22 0.22 1.14
CA ILE A 13 7.87 -0.37 1.21
C ILE A 13 7.01 0.45 2.18
N HIS A 14 7.53 0.78 3.36
CA HIS A 14 6.82 1.62 4.32
C HIS A 14 6.48 3.02 3.77
N ALA A 15 7.38 3.63 3.00
CA ALA A 15 7.11 4.91 2.34
C ALA A 15 5.92 4.82 1.37
N ARG A 16 5.86 3.77 0.54
CA ARG A 16 4.77 3.55 -0.43
C ARG A 16 3.45 3.25 0.27
N LEU A 17 3.46 2.46 1.34
CA LEU A 17 2.27 2.19 2.15
C LEU A 17 1.72 3.45 2.81
N ARG A 18 2.60 4.33 3.33
CA ARG A 18 2.18 5.63 3.87
C ARG A 18 1.56 6.52 2.80
N PHE A 19 2.15 6.57 1.61
CA PHE A 19 1.62 7.33 0.48
C PHE A 19 0.23 6.82 0.04
N TYR A 20 0.07 5.50 -0.06
CA TYR A 20 -1.22 4.86 -0.30
C TYR A 20 -2.24 5.20 0.79
N LYS A 21 -1.86 5.10 2.07
CA LYS A 21 -2.76 5.42 3.18
C LYS A 21 -3.27 6.86 3.14
N VAL A 22 -2.38 7.83 2.92
CA VAL A 22 -2.75 9.25 2.85
C VAL A 22 -3.71 9.50 1.68
N THR A 23 -3.39 8.97 0.49
CA THR A 23 -4.24 9.16 -0.69
C THR A 23 -5.58 8.43 -0.55
N ALA A 24 -5.62 7.25 0.08
CA ALA A 24 -6.84 6.52 0.38
C ALA A 24 -7.78 7.32 1.29
N TRP A 25 -7.23 7.90 2.36
CA TRP A 25 -7.99 8.72 3.31
C TRP A 25 -8.53 10.00 2.67
N ILE A 26 -7.70 10.72 1.92
CA ILE A 26 -8.14 11.95 1.23
C ILE A 26 -9.25 11.64 0.23
N THR A 27 -9.04 10.67 -0.66
CA THR A 27 -10.03 10.26 -1.66
C THR A 27 -11.31 9.74 -1.01
N GLY A 28 -11.20 8.97 0.07
CA GLY A 28 -12.34 8.47 0.84
C GLY A 28 -13.18 9.57 1.48
N ILE A 29 -12.55 10.57 2.10
CA ILE A 29 -13.25 11.72 2.69
C ILE A 29 -13.94 12.54 1.61
N LEU A 30 -13.26 12.82 0.49
CA LEU A 30 -13.85 13.55 -0.64
C LEU A 30 -15.06 12.80 -1.22
N LEU A 31 -14.97 11.46 -1.34
CA LEU A 31 -16.09 10.65 -1.80
C LEU A 31 -17.28 10.71 -0.84
N LEU A 32 -17.03 10.68 0.48
CA LEU A 32 -18.10 10.83 1.47
C LEU A 32 -18.76 12.21 1.41
N LEU A 33 -17.97 13.27 1.22
CA LEU A 33 -18.50 14.62 1.00
C LEU A 33 -19.37 14.68 -0.25
N LEU A 34 -18.92 14.07 -1.37
CA LEU A 34 -19.74 13.95 -2.57
C LEU A 34 -21.05 13.21 -2.31
N VAL A 35 -21.03 12.10 -1.57
CA VAL A 35 -22.25 11.37 -1.22
C VAL A 35 -23.22 12.25 -0.45
N VAL A 36 -22.74 13.02 0.53
CA VAL A 36 -23.57 13.98 1.28
C VAL A 36 -24.16 15.03 0.34
N GLU A 37 -23.36 15.60 -0.56
CA GLU A 37 -23.83 16.57 -1.54
C GLU A 37 -24.82 15.99 -2.53
N MET A 38 -24.67 14.73 -2.96
CA MET A 38 -25.65 14.05 -3.81
C MET A 38 -26.99 13.88 -3.07
N VAL A 39 -26.97 13.58 -1.78
CA VAL A 39 -28.20 13.54 -0.97
C VAL A 39 -28.84 14.93 -0.91
N LEU A 40 -28.07 15.98 -0.63
CA LEU A 40 -28.58 17.36 -0.58
C LEU A 40 -29.16 17.81 -1.92
N LYS A 41 -28.45 17.54 -3.02
CA LYS A 41 -28.83 17.95 -4.35
C LYS A 41 -30.03 17.18 -4.88
N TYR A 42 -30.06 15.85 -4.74
CA TYR A 42 -31.14 15.06 -5.32
C TYR A 42 -32.36 14.91 -4.42
N ALA A 43 -32.20 14.89 -3.09
CA ALA A 43 -33.34 14.77 -2.18
C ALA A 43 -33.97 16.12 -1.81
N PHE A 44 -33.15 17.18 -1.73
CA PHE A 44 -33.60 18.49 -1.26
C PHE A 44 -33.42 19.62 -2.30
N HIS A 45 -32.83 19.34 -3.48
CA HIS A 45 -32.52 20.34 -4.50
C HIS A 45 -31.69 21.52 -3.97
N LEU A 46 -30.76 21.22 -3.06
CA LEU A 46 -29.85 22.17 -2.44
C LEU A 46 -28.41 21.98 -2.93
N GLU A 47 -27.72 23.08 -3.19
CA GLU A 47 -26.30 23.12 -3.48
C GLU A 47 -25.54 23.89 -2.40
N ILE A 48 -24.29 23.50 -2.15
CA ILE A 48 -23.42 24.21 -1.23
C ILE A 48 -22.68 25.31 -2.00
N GLU A 49 -22.99 26.56 -1.66
CA GLU A 49 -22.28 27.74 -2.13
C GLU A 49 -21.32 28.23 -1.03
N MET A 50 -20.11 28.62 -1.42
CA MET A 50 -19.17 29.33 -0.56
C MET A 50 -18.89 30.74 -1.08
N PHE A 51 -18.59 31.65 -0.15
CA PHE A 51 -18.28 33.06 -0.44
C PHE A 51 -19.39 33.77 -1.22
N GLY A 52 -20.63 33.40 -0.94
CA GLY A 52 -21.81 33.95 -1.58
C GLY A 52 -22.40 35.15 -0.83
N PRO A 53 -23.50 35.73 -1.37
CA PRO A 53 -24.22 36.83 -0.73
C PRO A 53 -24.76 36.48 0.66
N PHE A 54 -24.96 35.19 0.93
CA PHE A 54 -25.53 34.65 2.15
C PHE A 54 -24.47 34.26 3.21
N GLY A 55 -23.19 34.57 2.98
CA GLY A 55 -22.10 34.36 3.94
C GLY A 55 -20.99 33.44 3.44
N PHE A 56 -20.18 32.93 4.37
CA PHE A 56 -19.01 32.10 4.04
C PHE A 56 -19.39 30.74 3.43
N MET A 57 -20.44 30.09 3.95
CA MET A 57 -20.99 28.83 3.46
C MET A 57 -22.51 28.86 3.62
N ALA A 58 -23.25 28.59 2.54
CA ALA A 58 -24.70 28.60 2.50
C ALA A 58 -25.26 27.44 1.67
N LEU A 59 -26.43 26.94 2.06
CA LEU A 59 -27.23 26.03 1.25
C LEU A 59 -28.16 26.88 0.38
N VAL A 60 -27.94 26.86 -0.92
CA VAL A 60 -28.74 27.60 -1.90
C VAL A 60 -29.52 26.63 -2.78
N GLN A 61 -30.60 27.10 -3.40
CA GLN A 61 -31.35 26.25 -4.33
C GLN A 61 -30.51 25.91 -5.57
N GLU A 62 -30.76 24.73 -6.12
CA GLU A 62 -30.11 24.28 -7.34
C GLU A 62 -30.27 25.32 -8.48
N GLY A 63 -29.15 25.70 -9.11
CA GLY A 63 -29.14 26.67 -10.20
C GLY A 63 -29.08 28.14 -9.78
N THR A 64 -29.11 28.46 -8.48
CA THR A 64 -28.99 29.84 -7.98
C THR A 64 -27.60 30.18 -7.46
N VAL A 65 -26.59 29.36 -7.73
CA VAL A 65 -25.21 29.62 -7.31
C VAL A 65 -24.63 30.79 -8.11
N THR A 66 -24.24 31.83 -7.38
CA THR A 66 -23.73 33.10 -7.91
C THR A 66 -22.23 33.27 -7.71
N ALA A 67 -21.65 32.56 -6.75
CA ALA A 67 -20.23 32.63 -6.41
C ALA A 67 -19.53 31.27 -6.60
N PHE A 68 -19.05 30.64 -5.51
CA PHE A 68 -18.25 29.42 -5.58
C PHE A 68 -19.10 28.17 -5.31
N ASN A 69 -19.30 27.34 -6.33
CA ASN A 69 -20.00 26.05 -6.19
C ASN A 69 -19.07 25.01 -5.56
N LEU A 70 -19.16 24.82 -4.23
CA LEU A 70 -18.27 23.90 -3.52
C LEU A 70 -18.38 22.48 -4.05
N SER A 71 -19.60 22.04 -4.39
CA SER A 71 -19.83 20.67 -4.85
C SER A 71 -19.10 20.33 -6.14
N ARG A 72 -19.14 21.23 -7.13
CA ARG A 72 -18.39 21.07 -8.37
C ARG A 72 -16.89 20.97 -8.11
N TRP A 73 -16.35 21.77 -7.19
CA TRP A 73 -14.93 21.75 -6.88
C TRP A 73 -14.51 20.50 -6.11
N ILE A 74 -15.31 20.02 -5.16
CA ILE A 74 -15.07 18.75 -4.48
C ILE A 74 -15.03 17.61 -5.50
N LEU A 75 -15.93 17.60 -6.49
CA LEU A 75 -15.93 16.59 -7.56
C LEU A 75 -14.66 16.62 -8.42
N ILE A 76 -14.22 17.81 -8.84
CA ILE A 76 -12.99 17.97 -9.63
C ILE A 76 -11.76 17.50 -8.82
N ILE A 77 -11.65 17.94 -7.56
CA ILE A 77 -10.54 17.60 -6.67
C ILE A 77 -10.54 16.09 -6.41
N HIS A 78 -11.69 15.50 -6.12
CA HIS A 78 -11.84 14.05 -5.95
C HIS A 78 -11.34 13.28 -7.17
N GLY A 79 -11.74 13.68 -8.38
CA GLY A 79 -11.30 13.01 -9.61
C GLY A 79 -9.78 12.98 -9.76
N TRP A 80 -9.10 14.09 -9.49
CA TRP A 80 -7.63 14.15 -9.53
C TRP A 80 -6.97 13.34 -8.41
N PHE A 81 -7.48 13.44 -7.18
CA PHE A 81 -6.97 12.63 -6.07
C PHE A 81 -7.21 11.14 -6.28
N TYR A 82 -8.28 10.75 -6.96
CA TYR A 82 -8.53 9.38 -7.35
C TYR A 82 -7.47 8.85 -8.33
N VAL A 83 -7.02 9.65 -9.30
CA VAL A 83 -5.89 9.26 -10.18
C VAL A 83 -4.61 9.03 -9.37
N VAL A 84 -4.28 9.94 -8.45
CA VAL A 84 -3.12 9.79 -7.56
C VAL A 84 -3.25 8.53 -6.69
N TYR A 85 -4.45 8.26 -6.18
CA TYR A 85 -4.76 7.06 -5.41
C TYR A 85 -4.61 5.77 -6.24
N LEU A 86 -5.02 5.76 -7.50
CA LEU A 86 -4.82 4.62 -8.40
C LEU A 86 -3.33 4.35 -8.64
N ILE A 87 -2.54 5.41 -8.84
CA ILE A 87 -1.08 5.28 -8.96
C ILE A 87 -0.50 4.70 -7.67
N ALA A 88 -0.90 5.19 -6.50
CA ALA A 88 -0.44 4.66 -5.21
C ALA A 88 -0.80 3.18 -5.04
N SER A 89 -2.04 2.81 -5.38
CA SER A 89 -2.54 1.43 -5.34
C SER A 89 -1.74 0.51 -6.26
N TYR A 90 -1.44 0.98 -7.47
CA TYR A 90 -0.63 0.25 -8.44
C TYR A 90 0.83 0.10 -7.98
N LEU A 91 1.43 1.15 -7.38
CA LEU A 91 2.80 1.08 -6.84
C LEU A 91 2.93 0.08 -5.69
N VAL A 92 1.94 0.04 -4.79
CA VAL A 92 1.88 -0.97 -3.71
C VAL A 92 1.71 -2.36 -4.33
N TRP A 93 0.78 -2.51 -5.28
CA TRP A 93 0.55 -3.78 -5.96
C TRP A 93 1.79 -4.31 -6.69
N LEU A 94 2.52 -3.46 -7.43
CA LEU A 94 3.77 -3.85 -8.09
C LEU A 94 4.83 -4.33 -7.11
N LYS A 95 4.92 -3.68 -5.94
CA LYS A 95 5.94 -4.00 -4.93
C LYS A 95 5.60 -5.25 -4.14
N MET A 96 4.34 -5.41 -3.73
CA MET A 96 3.88 -6.56 -2.95
C MET A 96 3.54 -7.78 -3.82
N ARG A 97 3.33 -7.56 -5.13
CA ARG A 97 2.98 -8.59 -6.13
C ARG A 97 1.76 -9.43 -5.73
N TRP A 98 0.79 -8.80 -5.09
CA TRP A 98 -0.47 -9.45 -4.72
C TRP A 98 -1.29 -9.85 -5.96
N GLU A 99 -2.27 -10.72 -5.76
CA GLU A 99 -3.20 -11.10 -6.82
C GLU A 99 -3.98 -9.89 -7.36
N LEU A 100 -4.36 -9.93 -8.64
CA LEU A 100 -5.04 -8.82 -9.33
C LEU A 100 -6.33 -8.38 -8.62
N ILE A 101 -7.03 -9.30 -7.96
CA ILE A 101 -8.25 -8.99 -7.21
C ILE A 101 -8.01 -7.92 -6.13
N TRP A 102 -6.81 -7.87 -5.55
CA TRP A 102 -6.46 -6.87 -4.56
C TRP A 102 -6.21 -5.50 -5.19
N LEU A 103 -5.65 -5.45 -6.40
CA LEU A 103 -5.57 -4.20 -7.14
C LEU A 103 -6.96 -3.65 -7.45
N LEU A 104 -7.88 -4.52 -7.86
CA LEU A 104 -9.27 -4.14 -8.13
C LEU A 104 -10.00 -3.71 -6.85
N ALA A 105 -9.80 -4.41 -5.73
CA ALA A 105 -10.36 -4.03 -4.44
C ALA A 105 -9.85 -2.66 -3.99
N MET A 106 -8.54 -2.42 -4.09
CA MET A 106 -7.95 -1.10 -3.81
C MET A 106 -8.53 -0.04 -4.75
N ALA A 107 -8.50 -0.25 -6.08
CA ALA A 107 -9.07 0.70 -7.03
C ALA A 107 -10.54 1.02 -6.73
N GLY A 108 -11.34 0.01 -6.38
CA GLY A 108 -12.74 0.17 -5.97
C GLY A 108 -12.93 1.06 -4.73
N GLY A 109 -11.91 1.16 -3.86
CA GLY A 109 -11.95 2.02 -2.67
C GLY A 109 -12.20 3.49 -2.98
N GLY A 110 -11.79 3.98 -4.15
CA GLY A 110 -12.02 5.37 -4.55
C GLY A 110 -13.38 5.64 -5.20
N VAL A 111 -14.17 4.60 -5.51
CA VAL A 111 -15.47 4.70 -6.20
C VAL A 111 -16.62 4.29 -5.29
N VAL A 112 -16.41 3.25 -4.47
CA VAL A 112 -17.43 2.72 -3.56
C VAL A 112 -17.30 3.45 -2.21
N PRO A 113 -18.36 4.14 -1.74
CA PRO A 113 -18.35 4.80 -0.45
C PRO A 113 -17.95 3.83 0.67
N PHE A 114 -17.16 4.33 1.63
CA PHE A 114 -16.61 3.57 2.76
C PHE A 114 -15.60 2.47 2.43
N LEU A 115 -15.52 1.98 1.18
CA LEU A 115 -14.63 0.90 0.79
C LEU A 115 -13.15 1.30 0.87
N SER A 116 -12.80 2.58 0.64
CA SER A 116 -11.43 3.10 0.85
C SER A 116 -10.89 2.81 2.25
N PHE A 117 -11.71 2.97 3.29
CA PHE A 117 -11.29 2.73 4.67
C PHE A 117 -11.11 1.24 4.96
N ILE A 118 -12.01 0.40 4.44
CA ILE A 118 -11.94 -1.05 4.60
C ILE A 118 -10.70 -1.61 3.90
N THR A 119 -10.49 -1.19 2.65
CA THR A 119 -9.35 -1.63 1.84
C THR A 119 -8.04 -1.15 2.45
N GLU A 120 -7.95 0.10 2.91
CA GLU A 120 -6.75 0.61 3.61
C GLU A 120 -6.42 -0.24 4.83
N HIS A 121 -7.39 -0.52 5.70
CA HIS A 121 -7.19 -1.32 6.90
C HIS A 121 -6.69 -2.74 6.57
N GLN A 122 -7.36 -3.41 5.63
CA GLN A 122 -7.02 -4.78 5.22
C GLN A 122 -5.62 -4.84 4.60
N MET A 123 -5.28 -3.87 3.73
CA MET A 123 -4.01 -3.85 3.02
C MET A 123 -2.85 -3.47 3.94
N ALA A 124 -3.05 -2.53 4.86
CA ALA A 124 -2.06 -2.22 5.90
C ALA A 124 -1.77 -3.44 6.75
N LYS A 125 -2.81 -4.13 7.26
CA LYS A 125 -2.65 -5.34 8.07
C LYS A 125 -1.92 -6.44 7.31
N ARG A 126 -2.25 -6.65 6.04
CA ARG A 126 -1.58 -7.64 5.19
C ARG A 126 -0.11 -7.29 4.97
N ALA A 127 0.18 -6.05 4.59
CA ALA A 127 1.54 -5.62 4.31
C ALA A 127 2.44 -5.68 5.55
N HIS A 128 1.91 -5.28 6.72
CA HIS A 128 2.65 -5.39 7.98
C HIS A 128 2.97 -6.85 8.35
N ARG A 129 2.02 -7.78 8.12
CA ARG A 129 2.26 -9.20 8.36
C ARG A 129 3.35 -9.75 7.45
N GLU A 130 3.24 -9.50 6.14
CA GLU A 130 4.23 -10.00 5.16
C GLU A 130 5.63 -9.40 5.40
N LEU A 131 5.72 -8.14 5.84
CA LEU A 131 6.99 -7.51 6.23
C LEU A 131 7.57 -8.10 7.51
N ALA A 132 6.75 -8.39 8.52
CA ALA A 132 7.20 -9.01 9.77
C ALA A 132 7.71 -10.44 9.53
N GLU A 133 7.00 -11.23 8.72
CA GLU A 133 7.42 -12.57 8.30
C GLU A 133 8.75 -12.53 7.55
N ALA A 134 8.90 -11.56 6.62
CA ALA A 134 10.17 -11.37 5.89
C ALA A 134 11.31 -10.98 6.84
N GLN A 135 11.08 -10.06 7.78
CA GLN A 135 12.09 -9.64 8.76
C GLN A 135 12.56 -10.83 9.60
N LEU A 136 11.64 -11.62 10.17
CA LEU A 136 11.97 -12.79 10.98
C LEU A 136 12.81 -13.83 10.21
N MET A 137 12.48 -14.05 8.93
CA MET A 137 13.24 -14.95 8.08
C MET A 137 14.67 -14.47 7.81
N TRP A 138 14.85 -13.16 7.61
CA TRP A 138 16.18 -12.59 7.41
C TRP A 138 17.00 -12.59 8.71
N ASP A 139 16.38 -12.29 9.85
CA ASP A 139 17.05 -12.32 11.15
C ASP A 139 17.54 -13.74 11.49
N ALA A 140 16.72 -14.76 11.22
CA ALA A 140 17.11 -16.16 11.41
C ALA A 140 18.29 -16.57 10.51
N ARG A 141 18.33 -16.11 9.25
CA ARG A 141 19.46 -16.34 8.34
C ARG A 141 20.73 -15.67 8.83
N VAL A 142 20.64 -14.42 9.28
CA VAL A 142 21.80 -13.69 9.83
C VAL A 142 22.34 -14.40 11.08
N GLU A 143 21.46 -14.92 11.94
CA GLU A 143 21.86 -15.70 13.11
C GLU A 143 22.54 -17.02 12.74
N GLU A 144 22.03 -17.73 11.72
CA GLU A 144 22.63 -18.96 11.19
C GLU A 144 24.00 -18.69 10.58
N ASP A 145 24.13 -17.67 9.73
CA ASP A 145 25.40 -17.26 9.10
C ASP A 145 26.44 -16.89 10.17
N ALA A 146 26.04 -16.22 11.25
CA ALA A 146 26.92 -15.90 12.37
C ALA A 146 27.40 -17.15 13.13
N LYS A 147 26.53 -18.15 13.30
CA LYS A 147 26.91 -19.45 13.90
C LYS A 147 27.88 -20.21 13.01
N LEU A 148 27.63 -20.24 11.70
CA LEU A 148 28.50 -20.89 10.73
C LEU A 148 29.89 -20.23 10.72
N ALA A 149 29.97 -18.90 10.68
CA ALA A 149 31.23 -18.18 10.76
C ALA A 149 32.00 -18.48 12.05
N ALA A 150 31.32 -18.57 13.20
CA ALA A 150 31.94 -18.93 14.47
C ALA A 150 32.45 -20.39 14.47
N VAL A 151 31.74 -21.31 13.82
CA VAL A 151 32.18 -22.70 13.64
C VAL A 151 33.40 -22.76 12.73
N GLU A 152 33.35 -22.10 11.56
CA GLU A 152 34.49 -21.99 10.65
C GLU A 152 35.71 -21.42 11.38
N ASP A 153 35.54 -20.35 12.14
CA ASP A 153 36.63 -19.74 12.91
C ASP A 153 37.27 -20.67 13.94
N SER A 154 36.49 -21.59 14.49
CA SER A 154 36.98 -22.62 15.43
C SER A 154 37.78 -23.75 14.75
N LEU A 155 37.64 -23.94 13.43
CA LEU A 155 38.32 -25.00 12.69
C LEU A 155 39.75 -24.62 12.32
N SER A 156 40.67 -25.60 12.40
CA SER A 156 42.03 -25.44 11.85
C SER A 156 42.01 -25.38 10.32
N ALA A 157 43.07 -24.84 9.71
CA ALA A 157 43.15 -24.70 8.25
C ALA A 157 43.01 -26.05 7.51
N GLU A 158 43.50 -27.14 8.11
CA GLU A 158 43.38 -28.49 7.55
C GLU A 158 41.93 -29.01 7.63
N GLN A 159 41.23 -28.73 8.74
CA GLN A 159 39.84 -29.13 8.93
C GLN A 159 38.88 -28.35 8.03
N ARG A 160 39.13 -27.05 7.81
CA ARG A 160 38.35 -26.23 6.85
C ARG A 160 38.49 -26.76 5.44
N ALA A 161 39.72 -27.03 4.98
CA ALA A 161 39.96 -27.55 3.64
C ALA A 161 39.33 -28.93 3.41
N ALA A 162 39.29 -29.78 4.45
CA ALA A 162 38.60 -31.07 4.38
C ALA A 162 37.07 -30.91 4.30
N LEU A 163 36.50 -29.99 5.08
CA LEU A 163 35.07 -29.68 5.06
C LEU A 163 34.62 -29.11 3.70
N ASP A 164 35.37 -28.16 3.16
CA ASP A 164 35.09 -27.55 1.84
C ASP A 164 35.07 -28.61 0.74
N ALA A 165 36.05 -29.53 0.75
CA ALA A 165 36.12 -30.64 -0.19
C ALA A 165 34.94 -31.63 -0.06
N GLU A 166 34.45 -31.85 1.17
CA GLU A 166 33.26 -32.68 1.42
C GLU A 166 31.97 -32.00 0.92
N VAL A 167 31.82 -30.70 1.20
CA VAL A 167 30.68 -29.91 0.73
C VAL A 167 30.64 -29.88 -0.79
N ASP A 168 31.77 -29.63 -1.46
CA ASP A 168 31.87 -29.62 -2.92
C ASP A 168 31.52 -30.99 -3.53
N ALA A 169 31.99 -32.08 -2.92
CA ALA A 169 31.66 -33.43 -3.35
C ALA A 169 30.15 -33.73 -3.20
N GLU A 170 29.53 -33.28 -2.11
CA GLU A 170 28.10 -33.43 -1.88
C GLU A 170 27.26 -32.57 -2.83
N VAL A 171 27.65 -31.32 -3.06
CA VAL A 171 26.99 -30.44 -4.06
C VAL A 171 27.04 -31.09 -5.43
N LYS A 172 28.20 -31.63 -5.83
CA LYS A 172 28.35 -32.33 -7.10
C LYS A 172 27.45 -33.58 -7.18
N ARG A 173 27.37 -34.40 -6.12
CA ARG A 173 26.46 -35.56 -6.07
C ARG A 173 24.99 -35.17 -6.27
N ARG A 174 24.55 -34.06 -5.68
CA ARG A 174 23.17 -33.57 -5.83
C ARG A 174 22.89 -33.00 -7.22
N THR A 175 23.90 -32.39 -7.84
CA THR A 175 23.75 -31.76 -9.16
C THR A 175 23.84 -32.78 -10.31
N ASP A 176 24.63 -33.84 -10.15
CA ASP A 176 24.80 -34.91 -11.15
C ASP A 176 23.74 -36.05 -11.01
N GLY A 177 22.96 -36.04 -9.91
CA GLY A 177 21.96 -37.06 -9.58
C GLY A 177 20.50 -36.69 -9.93
N GLU A 178 20.24 -35.46 -10.37
CA GLU A 178 18.99 -35.03 -11.04
C GLU A 178 19.15 -35.07 -12.56
#